data_AF-A0A2E9Q5T3-F1
#
_entry.id   AF-A0A2E9Q5T3-F1
#
_cell.length_a   1.000
_cell.length_b   1.000
_cell.length_c   1.000
_cell.angle_alpha   90.00
_cell.angle_beta   90.00
_cell.angle_gamma   90.00
#
_symmetry.space_group_name_H-M   'P 1'
#
loop_
_entity.id
_entity.type
_entity.pdbx_description
1 polymer ?
#
loop_
_entity_poly.entity_id
_entity_poly.type
_entity_poly.pdbx_seq_one_letter_code
_entity_poly.pdbx_strand_id
1 'polypeptide(L)'
;MFRAYLLSLNESQALFALNSQEYLQVDPEKSIRGSVDSKHGPELEFHGAVERKEGLQIRGQYFYTVAVRFLDRLDLSDRLLATTLSLD
;
A
#
# COMPACT_ATOMS: atom_id res chain seq x y z
N MET A 1 -13.21 -2.87 6.20
CA MET A 1 -12.19 -1.93 5.69
C MET A 1 -11.14 -1.79 6.77
N PHE A 2 -9.86 -1.89 6.45
CA PHE A 2 -8.79 -1.80 7.44
C PHE A 2 -7.72 -0.80 6.97
N ARG A 3 -6.92 -0.30 7.92
CA ARG A 3 -5.86 0.67 7.64
C ARG A 3 -4.55 -0.06 7.37
N ALA A 4 -3.79 0.43 6.39
CA ALA A 4 -2.45 -0.04 6.08
C ALA A 4 -1.53 1.18 5.90
N TYR A 5 -0.24 1.01 6.17
CA TYR A 5 0.74 2.05 5.99
C TYR A 5 1.31 1.97 4.58
N LEU A 6 1.17 3.04 3.80
CA LEU A 6 1.78 3.12 2.48
C LEU A 6 3.31 3.28 2.62
N LEU A 7 4.06 2.34 2.06
CA LEU A 7 5.53 2.37 2.04
C LEU A 7 6.08 2.95 0.72
N SER A 8 5.42 2.66 -0.39
CA SER A 8 5.82 3.10 -1.73
C SER A 8 4.62 3.12 -2.67
N LEU A 9 4.60 4.08 -3.60
CA LEU A 9 3.54 4.26 -4.59
C LEU A 9 4.16 4.76 -5.89
N ASN A 10 3.79 4.14 -7.01
CA ASN A 10 4.08 4.62 -8.36
C ASN A 10 2.85 4.40 -9.25
N GLU A 11 2.92 4.73 -10.54
CA GLU A 11 1.74 4.69 -11.44
C GLU A 11 1.16 3.29 -11.66
N SER A 12 1.90 2.23 -11.35
CA SER A 12 1.50 0.84 -11.61
C SER A 12 1.29 0.00 -10.35
N GLN A 13 1.83 0.40 -9.20
CA GLN A 13 1.75 -0.38 -7.97
C GLN A 13 1.85 0.46 -6.69
N ALA A 14 1.35 -0.12 -5.61
CA ALA A 14 1.54 0.32 -4.24
C ALA A 14 2.08 -0.80 -3.35
N LEU A 15 2.96 -0.45 -2.42
CA LEU A 15 3.45 -1.34 -1.37
C LEU A 15 2.92 -0.87 -0.02
N PHE A 16 2.27 -1.77 0.70
CA PHE A 16 1.70 -1.50 2.01
C PHE A 16 2.36 -2.34 3.09
N ALA A 17 2.55 -1.76 4.27
CA ALA A 17 2.79 -2.49 5.51
C ALA A 17 1.49 -2.63 6.30
N LEU A 18 1.29 -3.82 6.88
CA LEU A 18 0.09 -4.19 7.64
C LEU A 18 0.48 -4.72 9.01
N ASN A 19 -0.44 -4.71 9.97
CA ASN A 19 -0.28 -5.56 11.14
C ASN A 19 -0.67 -7.01 10.81
N SER A 20 -0.42 -7.92 11.75
CA SER A 20 -0.67 -9.36 11.55
C SER A 20 -2.14 -9.70 11.29
N GLN A 21 -3.09 -8.99 11.93
CA GLN A 21 -4.52 -9.25 11.79
C GLN A 21 -5.04 -8.82 10.42
N GLU A 22 -4.66 -7.63 9.92
CA GLU A 22 -5.06 -7.22 8.57
C GLU A 22 -4.37 -8.07 7.50
N TYR A 23 -3.09 -8.41 7.69
CA TYR A 23 -2.36 -9.27 6.77
C TYR A 23 -3.05 -10.63 6.59
N LEU A 24 -3.61 -11.22 7.65
CA LEU A 24 -4.35 -12.48 7.55
C LEU A 24 -5.69 -12.37 6.81
N GLN A 25 -6.27 -11.16 6.74
CA GLN A 25 -7.52 -10.90 6.03
C GLN A 25 -7.31 -10.67 4.52
N VAL A 26 -6.09 -10.38 4.08
CA VAL A 26 -5.77 -10.18 2.65
C VAL A 26 -5.74 -11.53 1.94
N ASP A 27 -6.68 -11.70 1.02
CA ASP A 27 -6.77 -12.82 0.09
C ASP A 27 -6.06 -12.45 -1.24
N PRO A 28 -4.94 -13.12 -1.60
CA PRO A 28 -4.19 -12.76 -2.79
C PRO A 28 -4.91 -13.08 -4.10
N GLU A 29 -5.94 -13.93 -4.09
CA GLU A 29 -6.72 -14.27 -5.29
C GLU A 29 -7.80 -13.23 -5.61
N LYS A 30 -8.06 -12.29 -4.69
CA LYS A 30 -9.07 -11.25 -4.84
C LYS A 30 -8.46 -9.91 -5.20
N SER A 31 -9.21 -9.13 -5.97
CA SER A 31 -8.88 -7.73 -6.20
C SER A 31 -9.17 -6.87 -4.96
N ILE A 32 -8.31 -5.90 -4.71
CA ILE A 32 -8.40 -4.94 -3.61
C ILE A 32 -8.89 -3.60 -4.15
N ARG A 33 -9.80 -2.96 -3.41
CA ARG A 33 -10.11 -1.53 -3.58
C ARG A 33 -9.68 -0.79 -2.33
N GLY A 34 -9.12 0.40 -2.51
CA GLY A 34 -8.68 1.23 -1.40
C GLY A 34 -8.54 2.68 -1.81
N SER A 35 -8.28 3.53 -0.84
CA SER A 35 -7.87 4.92 -1.05
C SER A 35 -6.53 5.19 -0.36
N VAL A 36 -5.75 6.09 -0.94
CA VAL A 36 -4.52 6.64 -0.36
C VAL A 36 -4.76 8.11 -0.07
N ASP A 37 -4.58 8.50 1.20
CA ASP A 37 -4.65 9.90 1.61
C ASP A 37 -3.52 10.71 0.94
N SER A 38 -3.89 11.78 0.23
CA SER A 38 -2.95 12.74 -0.32
C SER A 38 -2.80 13.93 0.64
N LYS A 39 -1.56 14.32 0.97
CA LYS A 39 -1.29 15.51 1.83
C LYS A 39 -1.82 16.82 1.23
N HIS A 40 -1.99 16.90 -0.09
CA HIS A 40 -2.30 18.15 -0.80
C HIS A 40 -3.45 18.02 -1.80
N GLY A 41 -4.26 16.97 -1.72
CA GLY A 41 -5.33 16.74 -2.70
C GLY A 41 -6.39 15.75 -2.22
N PRO A 42 -7.36 15.42 -3.11
CA PRO A 42 -8.37 14.42 -2.81
C PRO A 42 -7.73 13.04 -2.61
N GLU A 43 -8.38 12.21 -1.79
CA GLU A 43 -8.04 10.79 -1.66
C GLU A 43 -7.87 10.15 -3.04
N LEU A 44 -6.83 9.34 -3.18
CA LEU A 44 -6.56 8.62 -4.41
C LEU A 44 -7.16 7.22 -4.28
N GLU A 45 -8.32 7.01 -4.91
CA GLU A 45 -8.92 5.69 -4.99
C GLU A 45 -8.21 4.82 -6.02
N PHE A 46 -8.07 3.52 -5.73
CA PHE A 46 -7.48 2.55 -6.63
C PHE A 46 -8.20 1.20 -6.58
N HIS A 47 -8.12 0.48 -7.70
CA HIS A 47 -8.49 -0.93 -7.83
C HIS A 47 -7.28 -1.72 -8.31
N GLY A 48 -6.92 -2.78 -7.60
CA GLY A 48 -5.69 -3.52 -7.87
C GLY A 48 -5.78 -5.01 -7.56
N ALA A 49 -4.80 -5.77 -8.03
CA ALA A 49 -4.60 -7.18 -7.71
C ALA A 49 -3.39 -7.32 -6.79
N VAL A 50 -3.46 -8.24 -5.82
CA VAL A 50 -2.30 -8.58 -4.99
C VAL A 50 -1.28 -9.30 -5.84
N GLU A 51 -0.12 -8.69 -6.02
CA GLU A 51 1.00 -9.30 -6.74
C GLU A 51 1.92 -10.05 -5.78
N ARG A 52 2.06 -9.52 -4.56
CA ARG A 52 2.92 -10.13 -3.54
C ARG A 52 2.37 -9.93 -2.14
N LYS A 53 2.52 -10.96 -1.31
CA LYS A 53 2.12 -10.98 0.10
C LYS A 53 3.23 -11.65 0.90
N GLU A 54 3.99 -10.87 1.66
CA GLU A 54 5.20 -11.32 2.36
C GLU A 54 5.07 -11.09 3.87
N GLY A 55 5.52 -12.07 4.65
CA GLY A 55 5.74 -11.94 6.09
C GLY A 55 7.21 -12.21 6.38
N LEU A 56 7.94 -11.21 6.87
CA LEU A 56 9.37 -11.32 7.15
C LEU A 56 9.62 -11.20 8.66
N GLN A 57 10.47 -12.07 9.20
CA GLN A 57 10.93 -11.98 10.57
C GLN A 57 12.38 -11.49 10.61
N ILE A 58 12.65 -10.34 11.23
CA ILE A 58 13.99 -9.78 11.43
C ILE A 58 14.23 -9.59 12.92
N ARG A 59 15.26 -10.25 13.47
CA ARG A 59 15.66 -10.09 14.88
C ARG A 59 14.50 -10.24 15.89
N GLY A 60 13.59 -11.17 15.62
CA GLY A 60 12.41 -11.43 16.47
C GLY A 60 11.21 -10.52 16.23
N GLN A 61 11.31 -9.53 15.33
CA GLN A 61 10.20 -8.68 14.93
C GLN A 61 9.59 -9.16 13.61
N TYR A 62 8.27 -9.10 13.49
CA TYR A 62 7.54 -9.48 12.28
C TYR A 62 7.11 -8.26 11.49
N PHE A 63 7.34 -8.29 10.18
CA PHE A 63 6.95 -7.27 9.21
C PHE A 63 6.07 -7.93 8.16
N TYR A 64 4.91 -7.33 7.88
CA TYR A 64 3.96 -7.86 6.92
C TYR A 64 3.74 -6.85 5.81
N THR A 65 3.99 -7.26 4.56
CA THR A 65 3.87 -6.39 3.40
C THR A 65 2.98 -6.99 2.34
N VAL A 66 2.26 -6.13 1.61
CA VAL A 66 1.44 -6.50 0.46
C VAL A 66 1.74 -5.52 -0.67
N ALA A 67 2.15 -6.04 -1.82
CA ALA A 67 2.27 -5.30 -3.06
C ALA A 67 0.99 -5.47 -3.88
N VAL A 68 0.40 -4.36 -4.28
CA VAL A 68 -0.82 -4.30 -5.08
C VAL A 68 -0.49 -3.64 -6.41
N ARG A 69 -0.70 -4.36 -7.50
CA ARG A 69 -0.61 -3.82 -8.86
C ARG A 69 -1.96 -3.23 -9.25
N PHE A 70 -1.96 -2.01 -9.77
CA PHE A 70 -3.18 -1.37 -10.23
C PHE A 70 -3.69 -2.03 -11.52
N LEU A 71 -5.01 -2.23 -11.56
CA LEU A 71 -5.70 -2.74 -12.75
C LEU A 71 -6.09 -1.59 -13.69
N ASP A 72 -6.35 -0.42 -13.11
CA ASP A 72 -6.62 0.81 -13.83
C ASP A 72 -5.39 1.72 -13.83
N ARG A 73 -5.27 2.60 -14.83
CA ARG A 73 -4.17 3.55 -14.90
C ARG A 73 -4.31 4.58 -13.79
N LEU A 74 -3.29 4.68 -12.96
CA LEU A 74 -3.22 5.66 -11.89
C LEU A 74 -2.36 6.84 -12.34
N ASP A 75 -2.97 8.02 -12.52
CA ASP A 75 -2.22 9.23 -12.86
C ASP A 75 -1.72 9.92 -11.59
N LEU A 76 -0.41 9.86 -11.37
CA LEU A 76 0.28 10.49 -10.24
C LEU A 76 0.89 11.85 -10.59
N SER A 77 0.85 12.27 -11.86
CA SER A 77 1.59 13.44 -12.34
C SER A 77 1.13 14.77 -11.72
N ASP A 78 -0.12 14.83 -11.25
CA ASP A 78 -0.67 15.97 -10.51
C ASP A 78 -0.49 15.88 -8.98
N ARG A 79 0.12 14.81 -8.45
CA ARG A 79 0.08 14.48 -7.02
C ARG A 79 1.46 14.07 -6.51
N LEU A 80 2.31 15.07 -6.23
CA LEU A 80 3.54 14.91 -5.45
C LEU A 80 3.22 14.23 -4.09
N LEU A 81 3.45 12.92 -4.02
CA LEU A 81 3.42 12.16 -2.78
C LEU A 81 4.71 12.47 -2.02
N ALA A 82 4.70 13.58 -1.27
CA ALA A 82 5.84 13.99 -0.46
C ALA A 82 6.11 12.95 0.64
N THR A 83 7.11 12.09 0.43
CA THR A 83 7.72 11.29 1.50
C THR A 83 8.53 12.23 2.38
N THR A 84 7.93 12.74 3.45
CA THR A 84 8.66 13.51 4.47
C THR A 84 9.47 12.54 5.32
N LEU A 85 10.79 12.53 5.12
CA LEU A 85 11.75 11.94 6.05
C LEU A 85 12.29 13.07 6.94
N SER A 86 12.01 13.01 8.24
CA SER A 86 12.73 13.82 9.24
C SER A 86 13.55 12.88 10.11
N LEU A 87 14.84 13.17 10.25
CA LEU A 87 15.73 12.56 11.23
C LEU A 87 15.88 13.55 12.39
N ASP A 88 15.62 13.08 13.61
CA ASP A 88 16.22 13.61 14.84
C ASP A 88 16.90 12.43 15.55
#